data_AF-A0A4P9VQW3-F1
#
_entry.id   AF-A0A4P9VQW3-F1
#
_cell.length_a   1.000
_cell.length_b   1.000
_cell.length_c   1.000
_cell.angle_alpha   90.00
_cell.angle_beta   90.00
_cell.angle_gamma   90.00
#
_symmetry.space_group_name_H-M   'P 1'
#
loop_
_entity.id
_entity.type
_entity.pdbx_description
1 polymer ?
#
loop_
_entity_poly.entity_id
_entity_poly.type
_entity_poly.pdbx_seq_one_letter_code
_entity_poly.pdbx_strand_id
1 'polypeptide(L)'
;MVYLAIAGVMCFIALLMLLLGLRLLFSVHWVLGWLRGTIGLLALSVSIFLTWAALDVTDYDELGYNEALATVRFKENQPNQFQVTFSETQGVSHYLHLAGSQWQVTIYGLMTNATLQNFGIPAGFKFVKIEGVNGQQSTSQKMLTESRYGLDIWHVLQRFSWLFPQVSAKAFVSSLHPAKADALYRISMTLKGVEVKALSGGVKDNATNAQEELNAATKEQTAEVEEREGEAETVSPDTDQATGPE
;
A
#
# COMPACT_ATOMS: atom_id res chain seq x y z
N MET A 1 -5.17 47.73 61.11
CA MET A 1 -4.26 48.77 60.55
C MET A 1 -3.24 48.19 59.58
N VAL A 2 -2.50 47.12 59.90
CA VAL A 2 -1.49 46.49 59.00
C VAL A 2 -2.07 45.94 57.69
N TYR A 3 -3.22 45.26 57.72
CA TYR A 3 -3.83 44.67 56.52
C TYR A 3 -4.31 45.71 55.49
N LEU A 4 -4.69 46.92 55.94
CA LEU A 4 -5.05 48.04 55.06
C LEU A 4 -3.82 48.60 54.33
N ALA A 5 -2.66 48.62 54.99
CA ALA A 5 -1.41 49.03 54.37
C ALA A 5 -0.95 48.02 53.30
N ILE A 6 -1.05 46.71 53.59
CA ILE A 6 -0.72 45.65 52.62
C ILE A 6 -1.65 45.71 51.41
N ALA A 7 -2.96 45.86 51.63
CA ALA A 7 -3.94 46.02 50.55
C ALA A 7 -3.67 47.28 49.71
N GLY A 8 -3.29 48.39 50.34
CA GLY A 8 -2.90 49.62 49.64
C GLY A 8 -1.67 49.43 48.75
N VAL A 9 -0.64 48.75 49.25
CA VAL A 9 0.58 48.45 48.47
C VAL A 9 0.27 47.51 47.31
N MET A 10 -0.53 46.46 47.51
CA MET A 10 -0.97 45.57 46.43
C MET A 10 -1.78 46.31 45.36
N CYS A 11 -2.71 47.18 45.77
CA CYS A 11 -3.50 48.00 44.85
C CYS A 11 -2.61 48.95 44.04
N PHE A 12 -1.60 49.55 44.68
CA PHE A 12 -0.64 50.41 44.00
C PHE A 12 0.23 49.65 42.99
N ILE A 13 0.73 48.47 43.36
CA ILE A 13 1.49 47.59 42.44
C ILE A 13 0.61 47.14 41.27
N ALA A 14 -0.63 46.76 41.54
CA ALA A 14 -1.60 46.37 40.51
C ALA A 14 -1.90 47.54 39.55
N LEU A 15 -2.07 48.76 40.07
CA LEU A 15 -2.26 49.96 39.27
C LEU A 15 -1.02 50.28 38.42
N LEU A 16 0.18 50.11 38.97
CA LEU A 16 1.43 50.29 38.24
C LEU A 16 1.58 49.28 37.09
N MET A 17 1.29 48.01 37.34
CA MET A 17 1.27 46.94 36.34
C MET A 17 0.24 47.23 35.25
N LEU A 18 -0.95 47.70 35.62
CA LEU A 18 -2.01 48.07 34.68
C LEU A 18 -1.61 49.25 33.80
N LEU A 19 -1.00 50.30 34.37
CA LEU A 19 -0.50 51.46 33.62
C LEU A 19 0.68 51.10 32.70
N LEU A 20 1.58 50.22 33.14
CA LEU A 20 2.66 49.69 32.29
C LEU A 20 2.09 48.88 31.12
N GLY A 21 1.13 47.99 31.40
CA GLY A 21 0.44 47.20 30.37
C GLY A 21 -0.27 48.08 29.35
N LEU A 22 -1.00 49.10 29.80
CA LEU A 22 -1.68 50.06 28.92
C LEU A 22 -0.68 50.85 28.08
N ARG A 23 0.43 51.32 28.66
CA ARG A 23 1.45 52.08 27.93
C ARG A 23 2.19 51.22 26.90
N LEU A 24 2.39 49.93 27.19
CA LEU A 24 2.93 48.97 26.22
C LEU A 24 1.95 48.72 25.07
N LEU A 25 0.66 48.62 25.37
CA LEU A 25 -0.40 48.35 24.40
C LEU A 25 -0.66 49.53 23.45
N PHE A 26 -0.45 50.77 23.91
CA PHE A 26 -0.59 51.99 23.08
C PHE A 26 0.65 52.31 22.22
N SER A 27 1.73 51.55 22.31
CA SER A 27 2.86 51.66 21.37
C SER A 27 2.57 50.80 20.13
N VAL A 28 2.21 51.45 19.01
CA VAL A 28 1.94 50.81 17.70
C VAL A 28 3.09 49.88 17.26
N HIS A 29 4.32 50.16 17.69
CA HIS A 29 5.51 49.37 17.35
C HIS A 29 5.64 48.07 18.16
N TRP A 30 5.04 47.96 19.35
CA TRP A 30 5.10 46.73 20.15
C TRP A 30 4.17 45.66 19.59
N VAL A 31 2.95 46.02 19.18
CA VAL A 31 2.01 45.08 18.55
C VAL A 31 2.55 44.59 17.20
N LEU A 32 3.11 45.49 16.38
CA LEU A 32 3.76 45.11 15.12
C LEU A 32 5.04 44.28 15.36
N GLY A 33 5.82 44.59 16.39
CA GLY A 33 7.00 43.82 16.78
C GLY A 33 6.64 42.41 17.25
N TRP A 34 5.60 42.29 18.08
CA TRP A 34 5.05 41.02 18.53
C TRP A 34 4.46 40.23 17.37
N LEU A 35 3.66 40.85 16.50
CA LEU A 35 3.09 40.22 15.30
C LEU A 35 4.18 39.74 14.34
N ARG A 36 5.24 40.54 14.14
CA ARG A 36 6.38 40.14 13.32
C ARG A 36 7.15 38.97 13.95
N GLY A 37 7.30 38.97 15.27
CA GLY A 37 7.89 37.87 16.02
C GLY A 37 7.06 36.59 15.94
N THR A 38 5.73 36.67 16.09
CA THR A 38 4.84 35.51 15.99
C THR A 38 4.74 34.98 14.57
N ILE A 39 4.69 35.85 13.55
CA ILE A 39 4.77 35.42 12.14
C ILE A 39 6.12 34.74 11.87
N GLY A 40 7.23 35.30 12.36
CA GLY A 40 8.55 34.68 12.23
C GLY A 40 8.63 33.32 12.91
N LEU A 41 8.11 33.21 14.13
CA LEU A 41 8.06 31.94 14.87
C LEU A 41 7.15 30.91 14.17
N LEU A 42 6.01 31.34 13.63
CA LEU A 42 5.10 30.49 12.87
C LEU A 42 5.75 30.01 11.57
N ALA A 43 6.44 30.89 10.85
CA ALA A 43 7.20 30.53 9.66
C ALA A 43 8.32 29.52 9.98
N LEU A 44 9.05 29.71 11.08
CA LEU A 44 10.04 28.75 11.55
C LEU A 44 9.40 27.40 11.91
N SER A 45 8.27 27.42 12.63
CA SER A 45 7.54 26.20 12.99
C SER A 45 7.06 25.46 11.75
N VAL A 46 6.55 26.16 10.74
CA VAL A 46 6.14 25.59 9.44
C VAL A 46 7.35 25.02 8.71
N SER A 47 8.49 25.71 8.72
CA SER A 47 9.73 25.22 8.09
C SER A 47 10.23 23.93 8.73
N ILE A 48 10.25 23.85 10.06
CA ILE A 48 10.61 22.63 10.79
C ILE A 48 9.64 21.50 10.44
N PHE A 49 8.34 21.79 10.43
CA PHE A 49 7.32 20.83 10.06
C PHE A 49 7.49 20.31 8.63
N LEU A 50 7.73 21.19 7.65
CA LEU A 50 7.98 20.80 6.26
C LEU A 50 9.22 19.93 6.12
N THR A 51 10.28 20.25 6.87
CA THR A 51 11.53 19.46 6.85
C THR A 51 11.28 18.05 7.38
N TRP A 52 10.52 17.91 8.46
CA TRP A 52 10.13 16.59 8.97
C TRP A 52 9.18 15.85 8.04
N ALA A 53 8.20 16.55 7.46
CA ALA A 53 7.30 15.95 6.47
C ALA A 53 8.09 15.41 5.26
N ALA A 54 9.11 16.13 4.80
CA ALA A 54 9.98 15.67 3.72
C ALA A 54 10.73 14.37 4.08
N LEU A 55 11.16 14.21 5.33
CA LEU A 55 11.80 12.98 5.80
C LEU A 55 10.83 11.80 5.92
N ASP A 56 9.55 12.01 6.26
CA ASP A 56 8.55 10.93 6.26
C ASP A 56 8.13 10.56 4.83
N VAL A 57 8.14 11.53 3.90
CA VAL A 57 7.83 11.29 2.48
C VAL A 57 8.89 10.43 1.79
N THR A 58 10.15 10.41 2.25
CA THR A 58 11.18 9.53 1.65
C THR A 58 10.94 8.04 1.86
N ASP A 59 10.05 7.67 2.80
CA ASP A 59 9.63 6.27 3.01
C ASP A 59 8.51 5.84 2.04
N TYR A 60 8.12 6.70 1.07
CA TYR A 60 7.12 6.38 0.05
C TYR A 60 7.77 6.05 -1.29
N ASP A 61 7.24 5.01 -1.91
CA ASP A 61 7.59 4.60 -3.27
C ASP A 61 6.64 5.19 -4.30
N GLU A 62 7.13 5.38 -5.52
CA GLU A 62 6.31 5.80 -6.65
C GLU A 62 5.30 4.71 -7.02
N LEU A 63 4.03 5.12 -7.18
CA LEU A 63 2.95 4.18 -7.46
C LEU A 63 2.79 3.93 -8.96
N GLY A 64 3.30 2.79 -9.43
CA GLY A 64 3.02 2.23 -10.75
C GLY A 64 1.74 1.39 -10.78
N TYR A 65 0.79 1.72 -11.65
CA TYR A 65 -0.40 0.87 -11.86
C TYR A 65 -0.04 -0.37 -12.69
N ASN A 66 -0.58 -1.52 -12.28
CA ASN A 66 -0.33 -2.85 -12.86
C ASN A 66 1.12 -3.35 -12.77
N GLU A 67 1.99 -2.63 -12.07
CA GLU A 67 3.33 -3.07 -11.76
C GLU A 67 3.37 -3.84 -10.45
N ALA A 68 4.35 -4.75 -10.34
CA ALA A 68 4.58 -5.49 -9.12
C ALA A 68 5.20 -4.53 -8.08
N LEU A 69 4.49 -4.31 -6.97
CA LEU A 69 4.96 -3.48 -5.86
C LEU A 69 5.82 -4.29 -4.88
N ALA A 70 5.42 -5.54 -4.63
CA ALA A 70 6.16 -6.44 -3.76
C ALA A 70 5.86 -7.91 -4.10
N THR A 71 6.71 -8.80 -3.59
CA THR A 71 6.51 -10.24 -3.62
C THR A 71 6.53 -10.78 -2.19
N VAL A 72 5.61 -11.69 -1.89
CA VAL A 72 5.50 -12.33 -0.58
C VAL A 72 5.68 -13.83 -0.74
N ARG A 73 6.67 -14.37 -0.04
CA ARG A 73 6.94 -15.82 -0.02
C ARG A 73 6.63 -16.39 1.34
N PHE A 74 5.87 -17.47 1.36
CA PHE A 74 5.55 -18.22 2.57
C PHE A 74 6.41 -19.49 2.65
N LYS A 75 6.99 -19.74 3.81
CA LYS A 75 7.66 -20.99 4.15
C LYS A 75 7.06 -21.52 5.45
N GLU A 76 6.58 -22.74 5.45
CA GLU A 76 6.01 -23.35 6.66
C GLU A 76 7.14 -23.85 7.56
N ASN A 77 7.18 -23.36 8.81
CA ASN A 77 8.15 -23.81 9.81
C ASN A 77 7.49 -24.79 10.80
N GLN A 78 6.22 -24.58 11.13
CA GLN A 78 5.38 -25.43 11.97
C GLN A 78 3.92 -25.34 11.48
N PRO A 79 3.04 -26.29 11.83
CA PRO A 79 1.62 -26.20 11.46
C PRO A 79 1.00 -24.86 11.86
N ASN A 80 0.41 -24.15 10.90
CA ASN A 80 -0.16 -22.79 11.06
C ASN A 80 0.85 -21.68 11.48
N GLN A 81 2.15 -21.92 11.35
CA GLN A 81 3.19 -20.90 11.55
C GLN A 81 4.09 -20.80 10.33
N PHE A 82 4.02 -19.64 9.68
CA PHE A 82 4.72 -19.37 8.44
C PHE A 82 5.81 -18.33 8.67
N GLN A 83 7.00 -18.64 8.18
CA GLN A 83 8.03 -17.63 7.94
C GLN A 83 7.73 -16.97 6.60
N VAL A 84 7.54 -15.65 6.66
CA VAL A 84 7.19 -14.84 5.51
C VAL A 84 8.35 -13.94 5.17
N THR A 85 8.76 -14.00 3.91
CA THR A 85 9.72 -13.07 3.32
C THR A 85 8.94 -12.11 2.45
N PHE A 86 8.91 -10.86 2.87
CA PHE A 86 8.28 -9.76 2.14
C PHE A 86 9.39 -8.99 1.43
N SER A 87 9.36 -8.95 0.10
CA SER A 87 10.41 -8.33 -0.71
C SER A 87 9.79 -7.25 -1.59
N GLU A 88 10.19 -6.01 -1.35
CA GLU A 88 9.77 -4.84 -2.11
C GLU A 88 10.60 -4.71 -3.39
N THR A 89 10.02 -4.14 -4.44
CA THR A 89 10.72 -3.96 -5.72
C THR A 89 11.96 -3.06 -5.61
N GLN A 90 11.98 -2.16 -4.61
CA GLN A 90 13.12 -1.30 -4.26
C GLN A 90 14.28 -2.05 -3.54
N GLY A 91 14.15 -3.36 -3.31
CA GLY A 91 15.20 -4.21 -2.74
C GLY A 91 15.18 -4.34 -1.21
N VAL A 92 14.26 -3.66 -0.51
CA VAL A 92 14.04 -3.88 0.93
C VAL A 92 13.34 -5.23 1.13
N SER A 93 13.85 -6.04 2.05
CA SER A 93 13.26 -7.34 2.40
C SER A 93 13.06 -7.47 3.90
N HIS A 94 11.84 -7.82 4.30
CA HIS A 94 11.45 -8.05 5.68
C HIS A 94 11.21 -9.53 5.92
N TYR A 95 11.78 -10.05 7.00
CA TYR A 95 11.57 -11.42 7.47
C TYR A 95 10.67 -11.38 8.71
N LEU A 96 9.55 -12.08 8.65
CA LEU A 96 8.55 -12.05 9.73
C LEU A 96 7.88 -13.40 9.91
N HIS A 97 7.30 -13.60 11.10
CA HIS A 97 6.51 -14.78 11.42
C HIS A 97 5.03 -14.41 11.40
N LEU A 98 4.25 -15.15 10.62
CA LEU A 98 2.81 -15.00 10.50
C LEU A 98 2.13 -16.29 10.95
N ALA A 99 1.12 -16.14 11.79
CA ALA A 99 0.22 -17.19 12.22
C ALA A 99 -1.19 -16.91 11.70
N GLY A 100 -1.87 -17.95 11.22
CA GLY A 100 -3.21 -17.85 10.63
C GLY A 100 -3.35 -18.71 9.37
N SER A 101 -4.59 -19.01 9.00
CA SER A 101 -4.94 -19.75 7.78
C SER A 101 -5.04 -18.83 6.56
N GLN A 102 -5.26 -17.54 6.79
CA GLN A 102 -5.33 -16.51 5.77
C GLN A 102 -4.45 -15.32 6.16
N TRP A 103 -4.17 -14.45 5.20
CA TRP A 103 -3.42 -13.23 5.41
C TRP A 103 -3.95 -12.10 4.53
N GLN A 104 -3.66 -10.86 4.95
CA GLN A 104 -3.93 -9.66 4.16
C GLN A 104 -2.83 -8.62 4.40
N VAL A 105 -2.72 -7.66 3.47
CA VAL A 105 -1.75 -6.56 3.54
C VAL A 105 -2.48 -5.23 3.48
N THR A 106 -1.98 -4.26 4.24
CA THR A 106 -2.45 -2.87 4.20
C THR A 106 -1.37 -1.96 3.62
N ILE A 107 -1.78 -1.14 2.65
CA ILE A 107 -0.96 -0.14 1.99
C ILE A 107 -1.61 1.22 2.21
N TYR A 108 -0.79 2.23 2.51
CA TYR A 108 -1.22 3.63 2.47
C TYR A 108 -0.79 4.26 1.15
N GLY A 109 -1.73 4.86 0.44
CA GLY A 109 -1.49 5.57 -0.81
C GLY A 109 -1.71 7.07 -0.66
N LEU A 110 -0.84 7.85 -1.32
CA LEU A 110 -0.95 9.28 -1.52
C LEU A 110 -1.28 9.51 -3.01
N MET A 111 -2.56 9.70 -3.30
CA MET A 111 -3.04 9.85 -4.68
C MET A 111 -2.98 11.32 -5.06
N THR A 112 -2.16 11.66 -6.05
CA THR A 112 -2.10 13.00 -6.63
C THR A 112 -3.05 13.09 -7.83
N ASN A 113 -3.65 14.26 -8.04
CA ASN A 113 -4.44 14.51 -9.25
C ASN A 113 -3.54 14.68 -10.49
N ALA A 114 -4.15 14.70 -11.68
CA ALA A 114 -3.43 14.84 -12.94
C ALA A 114 -2.59 16.13 -13.01
N THR A 115 -3.05 17.23 -12.39
CA THR A 115 -2.28 18.49 -12.36
C THR A 115 -0.94 18.30 -11.66
N LEU A 116 -0.92 17.71 -10.47
CA LEU A 116 0.32 17.46 -9.71
C LEU A 116 1.22 16.45 -10.41
N GLN A 117 0.65 15.41 -11.02
CA GLN A 117 1.43 14.44 -11.80
C GLN A 117 2.13 15.12 -12.98
N ASN A 118 1.46 16.05 -13.67
CA ASN A 118 2.06 16.84 -14.75
C ASN A 118 3.17 17.79 -14.27
N PHE A 119 3.15 18.16 -12.98
CA PHE A 119 4.23 18.90 -12.33
C PHE A 119 5.36 17.99 -11.81
N GLY A 120 5.33 16.70 -12.12
CA GLY A 120 6.36 15.73 -11.71
C GLY A 120 6.18 15.23 -10.28
N ILE A 121 4.97 15.32 -9.72
CA ILE A 121 4.65 14.79 -8.38
C ILE A 121 3.78 13.54 -8.57
N PRO A 122 4.39 12.34 -8.68
CA PRO A 122 3.65 11.10 -8.88
C PRO A 122 2.83 10.74 -7.62
N ALA A 123 1.88 9.82 -7.79
CA ALA A 123 1.23 9.20 -6.65
C ALA A 123 2.25 8.33 -5.91
N GLY A 124 2.14 8.26 -4.59
CA GLY A 124 3.05 7.47 -3.75
C GLY A 124 2.34 6.38 -2.98
N PHE A 125 3.06 5.36 -2.54
CA PHE A 125 2.55 4.36 -1.61
C PHE A 125 3.59 3.92 -0.58
N LYS A 126 3.12 3.38 0.54
CA LYS A 126 3.95 2.71 1.54
C LYS A 126 3.26 1.47 2.09
N PHE A 127 4.01 0.40 2.30
CA PHE A 127 3.52 -0.79 2.99
C PHE A 127 3.45 -0.54 4.49
N VAL A 128 2.27 -0.75 5.09
CA VAL A 128 2.06 -0.41 6.50
C VAL A 128 2.18 -1.66 7.35
N LYS A 129 1.38 -2.67 7.02
CA LYS A 129 1.27 -3.87 7.83
C LYS A 129 0.88 -5.09 7.01
N ILE A 130 1.32 -6.23 7.50
CA ILE A 130 0.83 -7.54 7.10
C ILE A 130 0.21 -8.22 8.31
N GLU A 131 -0.94 -8.86 8.12
CA GLU A 131 -1.63 -9.56 9.20
C GLU A 131 -2.12 -10.94 8.77
N GLY A 132 -2.05 -11.86 9.73
CA GLY A 132 -2.50 -13.24 9.61
C GLY A 132 -3.82 -13.38 10.37
N VAL A 133 -4.78 -14.00 9.72
CA VAL A 133 -6.18 -14.11 10.16
C VAL A 133 -6.56 -15.58 10.19
N ASN A 134 -7.35 -15.96 11.19
CA ASN A 134 -8.01 -17.26 11.23
C ASN A 134 -9.52 -17.04 11.33
N GLY A 135 -10.24 -17.32 10.24
CA GLY A 135 -11.65 -16.95 10.11
C GLY A 135 -11.84 -15.43 10.13
N GLN A 136 -12.39 -14.89 11.22
CA GLN A 136 -12.60 -13.45 11.39
C GLN A 136 -11.64 -12.80 12.42
N GLN A 137 -10.78 -13.60 13.07
CA GLN A 137 -9.93 -13.10 14.15
C GLN A 137 -8.48 -12.91 13.67
N SER A 138 -7.96 -11.70 13.88
CA SER A 138 -6.54 -11.42 13.66
C SER A 138 -5.71 -12.20 14.68
N THR A 139 -4.82 -13.05 14.17
CA THR A 139 -3.97 -13.94 14.97
C THR A 139 -2.56 -13.38 15.11
N SER A 140 -2.07 -12.66 14.10
CA SER A 140 -0.77 -12.02 14.13
C SER A 140 -0.76 -10.77 13.25
N GLN A 141 -0.02 -9.74 13.66
CA GLN A 141 0.14 -8.52 12.89
C GLN A 141 1.59 -8.05 13.00
N LYS A 142 2.17 -7.62 11.88
CA LYS A 142 3.50 -7.02 11.85
C LYS A 142 3.46 -5.71 11.06
N MET A 143 3.96 -4.63 11.67
CA MET A 143 4.25 -3.39 10.95
C MET A 143 5.45 -3.61 10.04
N LEU A 144 5.31 -3.23 8.77
CA LEU A 144 6.38 -3.25 7.78
C LEU A 144 7.14 -1.93 7.82
N THR A 145 6.40 -0.82 7.95
CA THR A 145 6.94 0.52 8.15
C THR A 145 6.36 1.14 9.40
N GLU A 146 7.22 1.62 10.29
CA GLU A 146 6.87 2.46 11.44
C GLU A 146 7.38 3.87 11.18
N SER A 147 6.57 4.90 11.48
CA SER A 147 7.03 6.29 11.37
C SER A 147 8.16 6.52 12.38
N ARG A 148 9.40 6.63 11.89
CA ARG A 148 10.61 6.71 12.71
C ARG A 148 10.67 7.95 13.60
N TYR A 149 9.92 8.99 13.23
CA TYR A 149 10.00 10.32 13.84
C TYR A 149 8.69 10.75 14.53
N GLY A 150 7.71 9.84 14.62
CA GLY A 150 6.42 10.09 15.31
C GLY A 150 5.46 11.03 14.56
N LEU A 151 5.86 11.56 13.40
CA LEU A 151 5.02 12.34 12.51
C LEU A 151 4.71 11.52 11.26
N ASP A 152 3.45 11.10 11.10
CA ASP A 152 3.00 10.36 9.92
C ASP A 152 2.26 11.30 8.96
N ILE A 153 2.88 11.59 7.82
CA ILE A 153 2.35 12.53 6.83
C ILE A 153 0.97 12.08 6.33
N TRP A 154 0.73 10.77 6.27
CA TRP A 154 -0.56 10.22 5.86
C TRP A 154 -1.70 10.68 6.78
N HIS A 155 -1.50 10.58 8.09
CA HIS A 155 -2.48 11.01 9.08
C HIS A 155 -2.69 12.52 9.07
N VAL A 156 -1.61 13.29 8.85
CA VAL A 156 -1.69 14.74 8.67
C VAL A 156 -2.56 15.08 7.46
N LEU A 157 -2.29 14.48 6.30
CA LEU A 157 -3.06 14.76 5.08
C LEU A 157 -4.52 14.33 5.21
N GLN A 158 -4.82 13.25 5.92
CA GLN A 158 -6.21 12.88 6.20
C GLN A 158 -6.92 13.93 7.07
N ARG A 159 -6.29 14.33 8.18
CA ARG A 159 -6.84 15.34 9.10
C ARG A 159 -7.03 16.70 8.43
N PHE A 160 -6.09 17.09 7.58
CA PHE A 160 -6.07 18.37 6.88
C PHE A 160 -6.39 18.26 5.39
N SER A 161 -7.20 17.27 5.00
CA SER A 161 -7.55 17.01 3.59
C SER A 161 -8.14 18.23 2.88
N TRP A 162 -8.84 19.10 3.61
CA TRP A 162 -9.40 20.35 3.10
C TRP A 162 -8.34 21.37 2.65
N LEU A 163 -7.12 21.32 3.22
CA LEU A 163 -6.00 22.17 2.82
C LEU A 163 -5.31 21.69 1.53
N PHE A 164 -5.46 20.40 1.20
CA PHE A 164 -4.75 19.76 0.09
C PHE A 164 -5.69 18.97 -0.82
N PRO A 165 -6.69 19.60 -1.48
CA PRO A 165 -7.67 18.89 -2.30
C PRO A 165 -7.07 18.14 -3.50
N GLN A 166 -5.84 18.48 -3.90
CA GLN A 166 -5.10 17.84 -4.99
C GLN A 166 -4.43 16.52 -4.57
N VAL A 167 -4.32 16.25 -3.26
CA VAL A 167 -3.69 15.04 -2.72
C VAL A 167 -4.66 14.29 -1.82
N SER A 168 -4.94 13.04 -2.14
CA SER A 168 -5.83 12.18 -1.34
C SER A 168 -5.05 11.06 -0.65
N ALA A 169 -5.06 11.07 0.68
CA ALA A 169 -4.49 10.00 1.50
C ALA A 169 -5.52 8.89 1.73
N LYS A 170 -5.29 7.70 1.15
CA LYS A 170 -6.21 6.56 1.21
C LYS A 170 -5.51 5.31 1.74
N ALA A 171 -6.24 4.48 2.48
CA ALA A 171 -5.79 3.14 2.86
C ALA A 171 -6.38 2.11 1.90
N PHE A 172 -5.56 1.16 1.49
CA PHE A 172 -5.97 0.02 0.69
C PHE A 172 -5.64 -1.25 1.46
N VAL A 173 -6.62 -2.13 1.59
CA VAL A 173 -6.46 -3.44 2.21
C VAL A 173 -6.71 -4.47 1.12
N SER A 174 -5.82 -5.46 1.01
CA SER A 174 -6.04 -6.57 0.09
C SER A 174 -7.25 -7.42 0.52
N SER A 175 -7.75 -8.25 -0.37
CA SER A 175 -8.60 -9.36 0.04
C SER A 175 -7.80 -10.35 0.91
N LEU A 176 -8.52 -11.27 1.56
CA LEU A 176 -7.90 -12.36 2.32
C LEU A 176 -7.36 -13.41 1.37
N HIS A 177 -6.10 -13.77 1.55
CA HIS A 177 -5.42 -14.80 0.76
C HIS A 177 -5.06 -16.00 1.64
N PRO A 178 -5.14 -17.24 1.14
CA PRO A 178 -4.78 -18.41 1.93
C PRO A 178 -3.28 -18.41 2.23
N ALA A 179 -2.89 -18.73 3.46
CA ALA A 179 -1.50 -18.99 3.81
C ALA A 179 -1.20 -20.46 3.49
N LYS A 180 -0.45 -20.70 2.40
CA LYS A 180 -0.03 -22.04 1.96
C LYS A 180 1.49 -22.16 2.05
N ALA A 181 1.98 -23.36 2.37
CA ALA A 181 3.40 -23.67 2.35
C ALA A 181 3.98 -23.47 0.93
N ASP A 182 5.17 -22.89 0.87
CA ASP A 182 5.92 -22.61 -0.37
C ASP A 182 5.15 -21.78 -1.42
N ALA A 183 4.14 -21.04 -0.98
CA ALA A 183 3.38 -20.16 -1.84
C ALA A 183 4.11 -18.85 -2.11
N LEU A 184 4.03 -18.41 -3.35
CA LEU A 184 4.59 -17.14 -3.81
C LEU A 184 3.46 -16.25 -4.32
N TYR A 185 3.37 -15.05 -3.78
CA TYR A 185 2.35 -14.06 -4.14
C TYR A 185 3.01 -12.79 -4.67
N ARG A 186 2.41 -12.21 -5.71
CA ARG A 186 2.74 -10.88 -6.21
C ARG A 186 1.67 -9.91 -5.74
N ILE A 187 2.09 -8.78 -5.20
CA ILE A 187 1.21 -7.65 -4.85
C ILE A 187 1.37 -6.58 -5.92
N SER A 188 0.26 -6.11 -6.47
CA SER A 188 0.20 -5.04 -7.46
C SER A 188 -0.93 -4.06 -7.15
N MET A 189 -0.77 -2.80 -7.57
CA MET A 189 -1.87 -1.84 -7.52
C MET A 189 -2.64 -1.84 -8.83
N THR A 190 -3.96 -1.98 -8.75
CA THR A 190 -4.89 -1.83 -9.87
C THR A 190 -5.72 -0.57 -9.69
N LEU A 191 -6.47 -0.19 -10.74
CA LEU A 191 -7.45 0.91 -10.64
C LEU A 191 -8.55 0.64 -9.59
N LYS A 192 -8.80 -0.63 -9.26
CA LYS A 192 -9.80 -1.05 -8.26
C LYS A 192 -9.23 -1.14 -6.84
N GLY A 193 -7.91 -1.03 -6.68
CA GLY A 193 -7.22 -1.16 -5.40
C GLY A 193 -6.09 -2.19 -5.45
N VAL A 194 -5.73 -2.73 -4.29
CA VAL A 194 -4.63 -3.68 -4.15
C VAL A 194 -5.08 -5.07 -4.58
N GLU A 195 -4.33 -5.65 -5.51
CA GLU A 195 -4.52 -7.02 -5.98
C GLU A 195 -3.33 -7.87 -5.54
N VAL A 196 -3.63 -9.10 -5.10
CA VAL A 196 -2.60 -10.10 -4.80
C VAL A 196 -2.86 -11.32 -5.67
N LYS A 197 -1.87 -11.66 -6.49
CA LYS A 197 -1.93 -12.79 -7.41
C LYS A 197 -0.96 -13.88 -6.97
N ALA A 198 -1.46 -15.11 -6.83
CA ALA A 198 -0.59 -16.27 -6.59
C ALA A 198 0.23 -16.53 -7.86
N LEU A 199 1.56 -16.56 -7.72
CA LEU A 199 2.50 -16.93 -8.77
C LEU A 199 2.82 -18.43 -8.75
N SER A 200 2.74 -19.04 -7.56
CA SER A 200 2.90 -20.48 -7.38
C SER A 200 2.06 -20.90 -6.17
N GLY A 201 1.18 -21.89 -6.38
CA GLY A 201 0.53 -22.64 -5.30
C GLY A 201 1.40 -23.84 -5.00
N GLY A 202 1.97 -23.89 -3.78
CA GLY A 202 3.02 -24.85 -3.39
C GLY A 202 2.87 -26.22 -4.04
N VAL A 203 3.81 -26.56 -4.93
CA VAL A 203 4.23 -27.82 -5.58
C VAL A 203 3.19 -28.92 -5.93
N LYS A 204 2.03 -29.03 -5.28
CA LYS A 204 1.04 -30.10 -5.46
C LYS A 204 -0.16 -29.73 -6.34
N ASP A 205 -0.55 -28.46 -6.39
CA ASP A 205 -1.75 -28.06 -7.15
C ASP A 205 -1.47 -27.91 -8.67
N ASN A 206 -0.24 -27.52 -9.04
CA ASN A 206 0.10 -27.23 -10.44
C ASN A 206 0.48 -28.47 -11.26
N ALA A 207 1.02 -29.51 -10.63
CA ALA A 207 1.38 -30.75 -11.31
C ALA A 207 0.15 -31.58 -11.69
N THR A 208 -0.93 -31.50 -10.90
CA THR A 208 -2.16 -32.27 -11.15
C THR A 208 -2.94 -31.68 -12.33
N ASN A 209 -3.07 -30.35 -12.39
CA ASN A 209 -3.77 -29.68 -13.50
C ASN A 209 -2.99 -29.75 -14.82
N ALA A 210 -1.66 -29.61 -14.78
CA ALA A 210 -0.83 -29.75 -15.98
C ALA A 210 -0.85 -31.18 -16.55
N GLN A 211 -0.96 -32.19 -15.68
CA GLN A 211 -1.08 -33.58 -16.12
C GLN A 211 -2.48 -33.88 -16.67
N GLU A 212 -3.54 -33.30 -16.11
CA GLU A 212 -4.90 -33.43 -16.66
C GLU A 212 -5.05 -32.76 -18.02
N GLU A 213 -4.46 -31.57 -18.22
CA GLU A 213 -4.45 -30.89 -19.53
C GLU A 213 -3.63 -31.67 -20.56
N LEU A 214 -2.48 -32.23 -20.17
CA LEU A 214 -1.67 -33.08 -21.05
C LEU A 214 -2.40 -34.38 -21.43
N ASN A 215 -3.09 -35.00 -20.47
CA ASN A 215 -3.86 -36.22 -20.70
C ASN A 215 -5.13 -35.96 -21.54
N ALA A 216 -5.75 -34.78 -21.41
CA ALA A 216 -6.88 -34.36 -22.25
C ALA A 216 -6.43 -34.11 -23.69
N ALA A 217 -5.33 -33.38 -23.89
CA ALA A 217 -4.77 -33.12 -25.23
C ALA A 217 -4.30 -34.40 -25.94
N THR A 218 -3.75 -35.36 -25.18
CA THR A 218 -3.34 -36.67 -25.73
C THR A 218 -4.53 -37.52 -26.17
N LYS A 219 -5.67 -37.44 -25.46
CA LYS A 219 -6.90 -38.14 -25.85
C LYS A 219 -7.53 -37.54 -27.10
N GLU A 220 -7.52 -36.22 -27.25
CA GLU A 220 -8.03 -35.56 -28.45
C GLU A 220 -7.21 -35.91 -29.69
N GLN A 221 -5.87 -35.92 -29.58
CA GLN A 221 -5.01 -36.33 -30.69
C GLN A 221 -5.13 -37.81 -31.05
N THR A 222 -5.39 -38.69 -30.08
CA THR A 222 -5.57 -40.12 -30.37
C THR A 222 -6.91 -40.39 -31.08
N ALA A 223 -7.96 -39.65 -30.72
CA ALA A 223 -9.26 -39.74 -31.39
C ALA A 223 -9.22 -39.21 -32.85
N GLU A 224 -8.46 -38.13 -33.11
CA GLU A 224 -8.32 -37.55 -34.45
C GLU A 224 -7.52 -38.44 -35.41
N VAL A 225 -6.61 -39.29 -34.89
CA VAL A 225 -5.86 -40.26 -35.69
C VAL A 225 -6.71 -41.48 -36.03
N GLU A 226 -7.53 -41.96 -35.09
CA GLU A 226 -8.43 -43.10 -35.28
C GLU A 226 -9.58 -42.77 -36.26
N GLU A 227 -10.06 -41.52 -36.27
CA GLU A 227 -11.04 -41.03 -37.25
C GLU A 227 -10.46 -40.95 -38.67
N ARG A 228 -9.18 -40.57 -38.82
CA ARG A 228 -8.49 -40.55 -40.12
C ARG A 228 -8.10 -41.92 -40.66
N GLU A 229 -7.83 -42.90 -39.79
CA GLU A 229 -7.58 -44.28 -40.24
C GLU A 229 -8.88 -44.99 -40.68
N GLY A 230 -10.03 -44.66 -40.08
CA GLY A 230 -11.33 -45.20 -40.50
C GLY A 230 -11.81 -44.71 -41.88
N GLU A 231 -11.36 -43.53 -42.32
CA GLU A 231 -11.79 -42.94 -43.60
C GLU A 231 -10.92 -43.40 -44.79
N ALA A 232 -9.73 -43.94 -44.53
CA ALA A 232 -8.81 -44.41 -45.58
C ALA A 232 -9.12 -45.82 -46.12
N GLU A 233 -10.02 -46.57 -45.48
CA GLU A 233 -10.35 -47.96 -45.88
C GLU A 233 -11.52 -48.08 -46.88
N THR A 234 -12.07 -46.96 -47.36
CA THR A 234 -13.23 -46.95 -48.30
C THR A 234 -12.91 -46.40 -49.69
N VAL A 235 -11.77 -46.78 -50.28
CA VAL A 235 -11.56 -46.56 -51.73
C VAL A 235 -11.09 -47.86 -52.39
N SER A 236 -12.06 -48.64 -52.86
CA SER A 236 -11.87 -49.80 -53.73
C SER A 236 -11.82 -49.34 -55.21
N PRO A 237 -10.99 -49.93 -56.08
CA PRO A 237 -10.80 -49.44 -57.45
C PRO A 237 -11.85 -50.03 -58.39
N ASP A 238 -12.62 -49.17 -59.05
CA ASP A 238 -13.54 -49.59 -60.11
C ASP A 238 -12.80 -49.71 -61.45
N THR A 239 -12.97 -50.86 -62.10
CA THR A 239 -12.33 -51.29 -63.33
C THR A 239 -13.29 -51.05 -64.47
N ASP A 240 -13.04 -50.04 -65.31
CA ASP A 240 -13.90 -49.76 -66.45
C ASP A 240 -13.32 -50.36 -67.74
N GLN A 241 -14.01 -51.37 -68.27
CA GLN A 241 -13.87 -51.86 -69.63
C GLN A 241 -14.85 -51.10 -70.53
N ALA A 242 -14.36 -50.49 -71.61
CA ALA A 242 -15.16 -50.36 -72.84
C ALA A 242 -14.28 -50.21 -74.10
N THR A 243 -14.57 -51.12 -75.02
CA THR A 243 -14.20 -51.31 -76.43
C THR A 243 -14.38 -50.10 -77.38
N GLY A 244 -13.60 -50.07 -78.49
CA GLY A 244 -13.62 -49.08 -79.62
C GLY A 244 -14.88 -49.11 -80.52
N PRO A 245 -14.86 -48.81 -81.85
CA PRO A 245 -13.75 -48.56 -82.79
C PRO A 245 -13.95 -47.34 -83.76
N GLU A 246 -13.05 -47.29 -84.76
CA GLU A 246 -12.95 -46.48 -86.01
C GLU A 246 -12.20 -45.13 -85.96
#